data_AF-A0AAW0KQ44-F1
#
_entry.id   AF-A0AAW0KQ44-F1
#
_cell.length_a   1.000
_cell.length_b   1.000
_cell.length_c   1.000
_cell.angle_alpha   90.00
_cell.angle_beta   90.00
_cell.angle_gamma   90.00
#
_symmetry.space_group_name_H-M   'P 1'
#
loop_
_entity.id
_entity.type
_entity.pdbx_description
1 polymer ?
#
loop_
_entity_poly.entity_id
_entity_poly.type
_entity_poly.pdbx_seq_one_letter_code
_entity_poly.pdbx_strand_id
1 'polypeptide(L)'
;MSNIKQHFMAKLQNTTDHKTNSTHSVASLTTQWGTINRETVKFVGSLAKIEAKNERGTTAHNKIEKAKELFKEIHGSIFQFEHCWKILKDFPK
;
A
#
# COMPACT_ATOMS: atom_id res chain seq x y z
N MET A 1 18.06 -4.30 8.23
CA MET A 1 16.87 -4.21 7.35
C MET A 1 15.69 -4.81 8.09
N SER A 2 14.51 -4.16 8.15
CA SER A 2 13.32 -4.77 8.75
C SER A 2 12.85 -5.99 7.92
N ASN A 3 12.45 -7.08 8.59
CA ASN A 3 11.98 -8.32 7.96
C ASN A 3 10.83 -8.08 6.97
N ILE A 4 9.95 -7.12 7.29
CA ILE A 4 8.81 -6.73 6.44
C ILE A 4 9.29 -6.20 5.08
N LYS A 5 10.37 -5.40 5.05
CA LYS A 5 10.93 -4.86 3.80
C LYS A 5 11.45 -5.99 2.92
N GLN A 6 12.14 -6.98 3.49
CA GLN A 6 12.71 -8.10 2.73
C GLN A 6 11.61 -8.98 2.13
N HIS A 7 10.62 -9.38 2.94
CA HIS A 7 9.53 -10.20 2.45
C HIS A 7 8.63 -9.49 1.44
N PHE A 8 8.36 -8.20 1.64
CA PHE A 8 7.63 -7.41 0.66
C PHE A 8 8.37 -7.35 -0.68
N MET A 9 9.67 -7.08 -0.68
CA MET A 9 10.46 -7.00 -1.92
C MET A 9 10.50 -8.34 -2.65
N ALA A 10 10.64 -9.45 -1.92
CA ALA A 10 10.59 -10.79 -2.51
C ALA A 10 9.22 -11.07 -3.14
N LYS A 11 8.12 -10.70 -2.48
CA LYS A 11 6.76 -10.91 -2.98
C LYS A 11 6.44 -10.00 -4.17
N LEU A 12 6.93 -8.75 -4.15
CA LEU A 12 6.76 -7.80 -5.25
C LEU A 12 7.52 -8.25 -6.51
N GLN A 13 8.74 -8.77 -6.37
CA GLN A 13 9.52 -9.33 -7.49
C GLN A 13 8.73 -10.47 -8.16
N ASN A 14 8.23 -11.43 -7.36
CA ASN A 14 7.45 -12.56 -7.86
C ASN A 14 6.14 -12.15 -8.57
N THR A 15 5.52 -11.04 -8.19
CA THR A 15 4.33 -10.49 -8.89
C THR A 15 4.67 -9.72 -10.17
N THR A 16 5.92 -9.26 -10.31
CA THR A 16 6.39 -8.44 -11.45
C THR A 16 7.06 -9.29 -12.55
N ASP A 17 7.36 -10.56 -12.27
CA ASP A 17 8.12 -11.47 -13.15
C ASP A 17 7.42 -11.86 -14.48
N HIS A 18 6.27 -11.28 -14.82
CA HIS A 18 5.71 -11.39 -16.17
C HIS A 18 6.31 -10.42 -17.20
N LYS A 19 7.19 -9.48 -16.82
CA LYS A 19 7.97 -8.70 -17.80
C LYS A 19 9.19 -8.04 -17.18
N THR A 20 10.37 -8.36 -17.74
CA THR A 20 11.65 -7.64 -17.71
C THR A 20 12.63 -7.88 -16.54
N ASN A 21 13.91 -7.84 -16.91
CA ASN A 21 15.10 -8.35 -16.21
C ASN A 21 15.30 -7.84 -14.76
N SER A 22 15.83 -8.74 -13.93
CA SER A 22 15.62 -8.79 -12.48
C SER A 22 16.57 -7.93 -11.60
N THR A 23 17.57 -7.22 -12.16
CA THR A 23 18.56 -6.51 -11.32
C THR A 23 18.29 -5.01 -11.18
N HIS A 24 17.84 -4.34 -12.25
CA HIS A 24 17.58 -2.90 -12.21
C HIS A 24 16.28 -2.54 -11.46
N SER A 25 15.30 -3.45 -11.45
CA SER A 25 14.01 -3.24 -10.76
C SER A 25 14.17 -3.19 -9.24
N VAL A 26 14.96 -4.10 -8.65
CA VAL A 26 15.10 -4.21 -7.19
C VAL A 26 15.78 -2.98 -6.56
N ALA A 27 16.79 -2.40 -7.22
CA ALA A 27 17.45 -1.20 -6.75
C ALA A 27 16.51 0.02 -6.75
N SER A 28 15.72 0.18 -7.83
CA SER A 28 14.69 1.22 -7.94
C SER A 28 13.58 1.04 -6.89
N LEU A 29 13.12 -0.19 -6.68
CA LEU A 29 12.12 -0.50 -5.67
C LEU A 29 12.64 -0.27 -4.24
N THR A 30 13.93 -0.51 -4.01
CA THR A 30 14.57 -0.29 -2.71
C THR A 30 14.68 1.20 -2.37
N THR A 31 14.96 2.06 -3.35
CA THR A 31 14.97 3.52 -3.16
C THR A 31 13.55 4.06 -3.01
N GLN A 32 12.58 3.49 -3.73
CA GLN A 32 11.16 3.87 -3.64
C GLN A 32 10.45 3.33 -2.39
N TRP A 33 10.97 2.30 -1.73
CA TRP A 33 10.37 1.69 -0.53
C TRP A 33 10.02 2.70 0.55
N GLY A 34 10.92 3.66 0.83
CA GLY A 34 10.69 4.67 1.85
C GLY A 34 9.43 5.50 1.56
N THR A 35 9.20 5.81 0.29
CA THR A 35 7.99 6.50 -0.17
C THR A 35 6.79 5.57 -0.13
N ILE A 36 6.88 4.35 -0.68
CA ILE A 36 5.77 3.38 -0.67
C ILE A 36 5.26 3.12 0.74
N ASN A 37 6.17 2.83 1.68
CA ASN A 37 5.83 2.53 3.06
C ASN A 37 5.20 3.76 3.74
N ARG A 38 5.79 4.94 3.56
CA ARG A 38 5.25 6.19 4.14
C ARG A 38 3.83 6.47 3.66
N GLU A 39 3.59 6.41 2.35
CA GLU A 39 2.27 6.69 1.78
C GLU A 39 1.27 5.59 2.15
N THR A 40 1.71 4.33 2.25
CA THR A 40 0.86 3.21 2.69
C THR A 40 0.46 3.35 4.16
N VAL A 41 1.36 3.74 5.06
CA VAL A 41 1.04 3.99 6.48
C VAL A 41 0.00 5.11 6.62
N LYS A 42 0.16 6.20 5.86
CA LYS A 42 -0.85 7.27 5.79
C LYS A 42 -2.21 6.76 5.32
N PHE A 43 -2.23 5.97 4.24
CA PHE A 43 -3.45 5.37 3.71
C PHE A 43 -4.14 4.45 4.73
N VAL A 44 -3.39 3.61 5.44
CA VAL A 44 -3.90 2.77 6.54
C VAL A 44 -4.54 3.63 7.63
N GLY A 45 -3.95 4.79 7.94
CA GLY A 45 -4.55 5.76 8.86
C GLY A 45 -5.90 6.31 8.38
N SER A 46 -6.02 6.65 7.09
CA SER A 46 -7.29 7.06 6.48
C SER A 46 -8.32 5.92 6.53
N LEU A 47 -7.92 4.69 6.21
CA LEU A 47 -8.80 3.53 6.25
C LEU A 47 -9.31 3.25 7.67
N ALA A 48 -8.44 3.31 8.68
CA ALA A 48 -8.82 3.14 10.07
C ALA A 48 -9.87 4.17 10.54
N LYS A 49 -9.77 5.42 10.05
CA LYS A 49 -10.81 6.45 10.31
C LYS A 49 -12.15 6.10 9.69
N ILE A 50 -12.16 5.55 8.47
CA ILE A 50 -13.39 5.09 7.81
C ILE A 50 -13.99 3.89 8.55
N GLU A 51 -13.16 2.95 8.99
CA GLU A 51 -13.60 1.78 9.76
C GLU A 51 -14.16 2.15 11.12
N ALA A 52 -13.53 3.10 11.82
CA ALA A 52 -14.00 3.59 13.12
C ALA A 52 -15.39 4.27 13.06
N LYS A 53 -15.74 4.88 11.92
CA LYS A 53 -17.07 5.49 11.71
C LYS A 53 -18.21 4.47 11.67
N ASN A 54 -17.92 3.17 11.55
CA ASN A 54 -18.87 2.06 11.72
C ASN A 54 -20.24 2.25 11.03
N GLU A 55 -20.24 2.80 9.81
CA GLU A 55 -21.44 2.93 9.00
C GLU A 55 -21.91 1.54 8.55
N ARG A 56 -22.94 1.02 9.24
CA ARG A 56 -23.60 -0.25 8.90
C ARG A 56 -24.04 -0.20 7.43
N GLY A 57 -23.61 -1.19 6.64
CA GLY A 57 -23.93 -1.31 5.21
C GLY A 57 -22.81 -0.96 4.24
N THR A 58 -21.64 -0.52 4.71
CA THR A 58 -20.51 -0.19 3.81
C THR A 58 -19.72 -1.44 3.44
N THR A 59 -19.69 -1.81 2.15
CA THR A 59 -18.88 -2.93 1.63
C THR A 59 -17.38 -2.65 1.77
N ALA A 60 -16.54 -3.70 1.74
CA ALA A 60 -15.09 -3.54 1.80
C ALA A 60 -14.53 -2.66 0.67
N HIS A 61 -15.09 -2.78 -0.55
CA HIS A 61 -14.72 -1.91 -1.67
C HIS A 61 -15.08 -0.45 -1.40
N ASN A 62 -16.29 -0.19 -0.89
CA ASN A 62 -16.72 1.17 -0.56
C ASN A 62 -15.84 1.81 0.53
N LYS A 63 -15.33 1.02 1.48
CA LYS A 63 -14.39 1.51 2.50
C LYS A 63 -13.05 1.93 1.90
N ILE A 64 -12.54 1.17 0.92
CA ILE A 64 -11.28 1.49 0.23
C ILE A 64 -11.43 2.79 -0.58
N GLU A 65 -12.51 2.95 -1.33
CA GLU A 65 -12.74 4.18 -2.10
C GLU A 65 -12.92 5.40 -1.18
N LYS A 66 -13.73 5.29 -0.12
CA LYS A 66 -13.84 6.34 0.91
C LYS A 66 -12.48 6.68 1.55
N ALA A 67 -11.63 5.69 1.79
CA ALA A 67 -10.30 5.91 2.34
C ALA A 67 -9.36 6.64 1.37
N LYS A 68 -9.48 6.39 0.05
CA LYS A 68 -8.72 7.11 -0.99
C LYS A 68 -9.17 8.56 -1.10
N GLU A 69 -10.47 8.81 -1.05
CA GLU A 69 -11.03 10.17 -1.03
C GLU A 69 -10.53 10.93 0.19
N LEU A 70 -10.62 10.33 1.38
CA LEU A 70 -10.12 10.93 2.62
C LEU A 70 -8.61 11.14 2.58
N PHE A 71 -7.85 10.22 2.01
CA PHE A 71 -6.40 10.39 1.80
C PHE A 71 -6.12 11.61 0.91
N LYS A 72 -6.86 11.77 -0.18
CA LYS A 72 -6.73 12.92 -1.10
C LYS A 72 -7.07 14.23 -0.40
N GLU A 73 -8.13 14.25 0.40
CA GLU A 73 -8.53 15.42 1.19
C GLU A 73 -7.44 15.83 2.19
N ILE A 74 -6.87 14.86 2.93
CA ILE A 74 -5.88 15.13 3.99
C ILE A 74 -4.49 15.45 3.41
N HIS A 75 -4.07 14.76 2.35
CA HIS A 75 -2.69 14.82 1.85
C HIS A 75 -2.54 15.57 0.53
N GLY A 76 -3.63 15.99 -0.11
CA GLY A 76 -3.61 16.72 -1.38
C GLY A 76 -3.17 15.89 -2.58
N SER A 77 -3.04 14.58 -2.45
CA SER A 77 -2.55 13.67 -3.50
C SER A 77 -3.39 12.40 -3.60
N ILE A 78 -3.41 11.81 -4.79
CA ILE A 78 -4.10 10.53 -5.02
C ILE A 78 -3.21 9.41 -4.50
N PHE A 79 -3.78 8.45 -3.78
CA PHE A 79 -3.04 7.26 -3.36
C PHE A 79 -2.78 6.35 -4.57
N GLN A 80 -1.51 6.22 -4.97
CA GLN A 80 -1.09 5.46 -6.16
C GLN A 80 -0.60 4.04 -5.86
N PHE A 81 -0.41 3.69 -4.58
CA PHE A 81 0.26 2.45 -4.17
C PHE A 81 -0.70 1.36 -3.71
N GLU A 82 -1.90 1.28 -4.28
CA GLU A 82 -2.93 0.30 -3.87
C GLU A 82 -2.46 -1.15 -4.01
N HIS A 83 -1.78 -1.48 -5.12
CA HIS A 83 -1.24 -2.82 -5.32
C HIS A 83 -0.19 -3.19 -4.26
N CYS A 84 0.69 -2.24 -3.93
CA CYS A 84 1.68 -2.42 -2.85
C CYS A 84 0.99 -2.59 -1.50
N TRP A 85 -0.02 -1.78 -1.19
CA TRP A 85 -0.81 -1.93 0.04
C TRP A 85 -1.50 -3.29 0.13
N LYS A 86 -2.09 -3.80 -0.97
CA LYS A 86 -2.71 -5.15 -1.02
C LYS A 86 -1.70 -6.25 -0.67
N ILE A 87 -0.47 -6.13 -1.14
CA ILE A 87 0.61 -7.05 -0.77
C ILE A 87 0.98 -6.88 0.71
N LEU A 88 1.04 -5.64 1.21
CA LEU A 88 1.43 -5.31 2.59
C LEU A 88 0.40 -5.72 3.64
N LYS A 89 -0.90 -5.61 3.36
CA LYS A 89 -1.98 -5.95 4.33
C LYS A 89 -2.00 -7.42 4.73
N ASP A 90 -1.42 -8.29 3.92
CA ASP A 90 -1.37 -9.73 4.17
C ASP A 90 -0.15 -10.12 5.03
N PHE A 91 0.74 -9.17 5.35
CA PHE A 91 1.85 -9.42 6.25
C PHE A 91 1.42 -9.19 7.71
N PRO A 92 1.74 -10.12 8.62
CA PRO A 92 1.55 -9.89 10.05
C PRO A 92 2.42 -8.70 10.50
N LYS A 93 1.88 -7.88 11.39
CA LYS A 93 2.55 -6.71 11.99
C LYS A 93 3.63 -7.13 12.97
#